data_AF-A0A238WAC5-F1
#
_entry.id   AF-A0A238WAC5-F1
#
_cell.length_a   1.000
_cell.length_b   1.000
_cell.length_c   1.000
_cell.angle_alpha   90.00
_cell.angle_beta   90.00
_cell.angle_gamma   90.00
#
_symmetry.space_group_name_H-M   'P 1'
#
loop_
_entity.id
_entity.type
_entity.pdbx_description
1 polymer ?
#
loop_
_entity_poly.entity_id
_entity_poly.type
_entity_poly.pdbx_seq_one_letter_code
_entity_poly.pdbx_strand_id
1 'polypeptide(L)'
;MGQDESTTADELIAGVRSVQRVLGDAIEPVLRERPTMEHVLLVLFLVTGAYMYLAAREFPAVVAEFPQLMAGATVLLSFLILARNYLNVVAPLLTAGIGAYAVYTGGMSFLDGDGGLIRVVFGIVLLVVTIGYRQQLVKGAESFIAEPMQVLGKEDILDEDLEEGVEKNRAEATGESQEIEEAEDTEGADTEEEPDSGAMYVYEIDDPKGPVVTGVLCVAYMLVTFAIGMLYATPLFVIAWALWVKMEFPKAAALTGVGMLCSYLFYDLIQSDIAEGWLTGWEPAPPDVLYAMYINPLVQPILQLIDRYIIFPILDLIGTVVPLGVIPL
;
A
#
# COMPACT_ATOMS: atom_id res chain seq x y z
N MET A 1 -6.25 -9.36 -50.65
CA MET A 1 -7.11 -10.06 -49.68
C MET A 1 -6.74 -9.61 -48.26
N GLY A 2 -6.73 -8.30 -48.00
CA GLY A 2 -6.21 -7.71 -46.75
C GLY A 2 -6.92 -6.41 -46.37
N GLN A 3 -8.22 -6.31 -46.66
CA GLN A 3 -9.03 -5.10 -46.46
C GLN A 3 -10.14 -5.27 -45.40
N ASP A 4 -10.23 -6.42 -44.72
CA ASP A 4 -11.31 -6.69 -43.75
C ASP A 4 -10.91 -6.56 -42.26
N GLU A 5 -9.62 -6.52 -41.93
CA GLU A 5 -9.20 -6.44 -40.50
C GLU A 5 -9.43 -5.05 -39.89
N SER A 6 -9.28 -3.96 -40.66
CA SER A 6 -9.46 -2.60 -40.12
C SER A 6 -10.90 -2.31 -39.71
N THR A 7 -11.87 -2.83 -40.46
CA THR A 7 -13.30 -2.59 -40.21
C THR A 7 -13.76 -3.17 -38.87
N THR A 8 -13.22 -4.33 -38.50
CA THR A 8 -13.60 -5.01 -37.24
C THR A 8 -13.07 -4.27 -36.02
N ALA A 9 -11.85 -3.74 -36.09
CA ALA A 9 -11.26 -2.94 -35.02
C ALA A 9 -12.01 -1.60 -34.84
N ASP A 10 -12.35 -0.93 -35.94
CA ASP A 10 -13.09 0.34 -35.90
C ASP A 10 -14.51 0.17 -35.34
N GLU A 11 -15.21 -0.92 -35.68
CA GLU A 11 -16.52 -1.24 -35.10
C GLU A 11 -16.44 -1.52 -33.59
N LEU A 12 -15.43 -2.25 -33.14
CA LEU A 12 -15.18 -2.48 -31.72
C LEU A 12 -14.90 -1.17 -30.97
N ILE A 13 -14.04 -0.31 -31.52
CA ILE A 13 -13.71 0.99 -30.93
C ILE A 13 -14.96 1.89 -30.89
N ALA A 14 -15.77 1.90 -31.94
CA ALA A 14 -17.03 2.66 -31.98
C ALA A 14 -18.03 2.15 -30.94
N GLY A 15 -18.16 0.82 -30.78
CA GLY A 15 -19.00 0.19 -29.77
C GLY A 15 -18.58 0.55 -28.35
N VAL A 16 -17.28 0.48 -28.06
CA VAL A 16 -16.72 0.86 -26.74
C VAL A 16 -17.01 2.32 -26.42
N ARG A 17 -16.81 3.24 -27.38
CA ARG A 17 -17.12 4.67 -27.18
C ARG A 17 -18.61 4.93 -26.97
N SER A 18 -19.48 4.17 -27.65
CA SER A 18 -20.93 4.26 -27.47
C SER A 18 -21.34 3.86 -26.05
N VAL A 19 -20.84 2.72 -25.58
CA VAL A 19 -21.10 2.24 -24.21
C VAL A 19 -20.56 3.25 -23.20
N GLN A 20 -19.36 3.78 -23.42
CA GLN A 20 -18.75 4.78 -22.54
C GLN A 20 -19.59 6.05 -22.41
N ARG A 21 -20.20 6.54 -23.50
CA ARG A 21 -21.10 7.70 -23.45
C ARG A 21 -22.38 7.41 -22.66
N VAL A 22 -23.03 6.29 -22.94
CA VAL A 22 -24.27 5.91 -22.25
C VAL A 22 -24.04 5.69 -20.75
N LEU A 23 -22.91 5.05 -20.39
CA LEU A 23 -22.51 4.92 -18.99
C LEU A 23 -22.23 6.29 -18.38
N GLY A 24 -21.53 7.17 -19.10
CA GLY A 24 -21.21 8.53 -18.66
C GLY A 24 -22.45 9.32 -18.29
N ASP A 25 -23.43 9.37 -19.18
CA ASP A 25 -24.67 10.13 -19.01
C ASP A 25 -25.54 9.57 -17.87
N ALA A 26 -25.53 8.25 -17.66
CA ALA A 26 -26.30 7.60 -16.59
C ALA A 26 -25.65 7.79 -15.20
N ILE A 27 -24.33 7.93 -15.15
CA ILE A 27 -23.56 7.97 -13.91
C ILE A 27 -23.36 9.41 -13.42
N GLU A 28 -23.28 10.40 -14.31
CA GLU A 28 -23.13 11.83 -13.98
C GLU A 28 -24.10 12.33 -12.89
N PRO A 29 -25.41 12.03 -12.91
CA PRO A 29 -26.33 12.50 -11.85
C PRO A 29 -26.08 11.83 -10.49
N VAL A 30 -25.48 10.64 -10.46
CA VAL A 30 -25.18 9.90 -9.23
C VAL A 30 -23.86 10.38 -8.62
N LEU A 31 -22.82 10.53 -9.44
CA LEU A 31 -21.48 10.90 -8.96
C LEU A 31 -21.29 12.41 -8.77
N ARG A 32 -22.12 13.25 -9.38
CA ARG A 32 -21.98 14.73 -9.40
C ARG A 32 -20.65 15.24 -9.97
N GLU A 33 -19.86 14.35 -10.56
CA GLU A 33 -18.54 14.60 -11.13
C GLU A 33 -18.45 13.90 -12.49
N ARG A 34 -17.61 14.44 -13.39
CA ARG A 34 -17.40 13.84 -14.70
C ARG A 34 -16.66 12.51 -14.52
N PRO A 35 -17.16 11.39 -15.06
CA PRO A 35 -16.51 10.10 -14.91
C PRO A 35 -15.12 10.11 -15.57
N THR A 36 -14.08 9.97 -14.75
CA THR A 36 -12.69 9.85 -15.20
C THR A 36 -12.35 8.41 -15.62
N MET A 37 -11.24 8.20 -16.34
CA MET A 37 -10.76 6.85 -16.71
C MET A 37 -10.51 5.97 -15.48
N GLU A 38 -10.18 6.56 -14.34
CA GLU A 38 -10.01 5.86 -13.06
C GLU A 38 -11.33 5.21 -12.60
N HIS A 39 -12.46 5.91 -12.73
CA HIS A 39 -13.77 5.36 -12.37
C HIS A 39 -14.11 4.14 -13.23
N VAL A 40 -13.79 4.20 -14.54
CA VAL A 40 -14.00 3.07 -15.45
C VAL A 40 -13.16 1.86 -15.01
N LEU A 41 -11.89 2.09 -14.66
CA LEU A 41 -10.97 1.06 -14.22
C LEU A 41 -11.38 0.46 -12.86
N LEU A 42 -11.87 1.28 -11.92
CA LEU A 42 -12.42 0.82 -10.65
C LEU A 42 -13.70 0.01 -10.81
N VAL A 43 -14.62 0.42 -11.69
CA VAL A 43 -15.81 -0.36 -12.02
C VAL A 43 -15.43 -1.68 -12.67
N LEU A 44 -14.43 -1.69 -13.55
CA LEU A 44 -13.91 -2.91 -14.15
C LEU A 44 -13.35 -3.86 -13.08
N PHE A 45 -12.52 -3.37 -12.15
CA PHE A 45 -12.02 -4.18 -11.03
C PHE A 45 -13.12 -4.66 -10.11
N LEU A 46 -14.14 -3.84 -9.85
CA LEU A 46 -15.30 -4.23 -9.05
C LEU A 46 -16.07 -5.39 -9.70
N VAL A 47 -16.36 -5.29 -11.00
CA VAL A 47 -17.07 -6.33 -11.76
C VAL A 47 -16.23 -7.60 -11.87
N THR A 48 -14.95 -7.46 -12.23
CA THR A 48 -14.03 -8.60 -12.40
C THR A 48 -13.78 -9.31 -11.07
N GLY A 49 -13.57 -8.55 -9.99
CA GLY A 49 -13.42 -9.08 -8.64
C GLY A 49 -14.70 -9.78 -8.17
N ALA A 50 -15.88 -9.21 -8.40
CA ALA A 50 -17.14 -9.85 -8.03
C ALA A 50 -17.36 -11.16 -8.79
N TYR A 51 -17.06 -11.16 -10.09
CA TYR A 51 -17.08 -12.38 -10.90
C TYR A 51 -16.11 -13.43 -10.36
N MET A 52 -14.86 -13.07 -10.08
CA MET A 52 -13.86 -13.99 -9.52
C MET A 52 -14.25 -14.53 -8.15
N TYR A 53 -14.86 -13.71 -7.30
CA TYR A 53 -15.39 -14.14 -6.00
C TYR A 53 -16.49 -15.20 -6.14
N LEU A 54 -17.38 -15.04 -7.13
CA LEU A 54 -18.43 -16.00 -7.42
C LEU A 54 -17.86 -17.28 -8.07
N ALA A 55 -16.98 -17.13 -9.06
CA ALA A 55 -16.34 -18.24 -9.76
C ALA A 55 -15.49 -19.10 -8.80
N ALA A 56 -14.86 -18.48 -7.80
CA ALA A 56 -14.07 -19.20 -6.82
C ALA A 56 -14.90 -20.20 -5.99
N ARG A 57 -16.24 -20.09 -5.96
CA ARG A 57 -17.13 -21.06 -5.30
C ARG A 57 -17.25 -22.39 -6.04
N GLU A 58 -16.78 -22.47 -7.29
CA GLU A 58 -16.74 -23.72 -8.05
C GLU A 58 -15.59 -24.64 -7.60
N PHE A 59 -14.59 -24.11 -6.89
CA PHE A 59 -13.48 -24.90 -6.35
C PHE A 59 -13.82 -25.53 -4.98
N PRO A 60 -13.13 -26.62 -4.59
CA PRO A 60 -13.20 -27.14 -3.24
C PRO A 60 -12.87 -26.08 -2.18
N ALA A 61 -13.54 -26.12 -1.03
CA ALA A 61 -13.48 -25.07 -0.01
C ALA A 61 -12.05 -24.62 0.35
N VAL A 62 -11.12 -25.57 0.55
CA VAL A 62 -9.72 -25.29 0.90
C VAL A 62 -8.97 -24.48 -0.17
N VAL A 63 -9.28 -24.73 -1.45
CA VAL A 63 -8.64 -24.03 -2.58
C VAL A 63 -9.34 -22.71 -2.87
N ALA A 64 -10.63 -22.63 -2.55
CA ALA A 64 -11.46 -21.47 -2.81
C ALA A 64 -11.18 -20.29 -1.85
N GLU A 65 -10.71 -20.55 -0.63
CA GLU A 65 -10.53 -19.52 0.40
C GLU A 65 -9.62 -18.38 -0.03
N PHE A 66 -8.43 -18.69 -0.56
CA PHE A 66 -7.47 -17.65 -0.95
C PHE A 66 -7.97 -16.77 -2.12
N PRO A 67 -8.42 -17.33 -3.27
CA PRO A 67 -9.01 -16.54 -4.35
C PRO A 67 -10.24 -15.74 -3.92
N GLN A 68 -11.09 -16.30 -3.05
CA GLN A 68 -12.25 -15.59 -2.51
C GLN A 68 -11.82 -14.41 -1.64
N LEU A 69 -10.81 -14.57 -0.79
CA LEU A 69 -10.31 -13.50 0.06
C LEU A 69 -9.71 -12.37 -0.80
N MET A 70 -8.88 -12.72 -1.78
CA MET A 70 -8.26 -11.74 -2.69
C MET A 70 -9.31 -11.01 -3.54
N ALA A 71 -10.22 -11.74 -4.18
CA ALA A 71 -11.30 -11.15 -4.98
C ALA A 71 -12.24 -10.30 -4.12
N GLY A 72 -12.54 -10.75 -2.90
CA GLY A 72 -13.33 -10.00 -1.93
C GLY A 72 -12.63 -8.70 -1.50
N ALA A 73 -11.32 -8.75 -1.26
CA ALA A 73 -10.52 -7.57 -0.96
C ALA A 73 -10.50 -6.59 -2.14
N THR A 74 -10.32 -7.06 -3.38
CA THR A 74 -10.41 -6.21 -4.58
C THR A 74 -11.79 -5.57 -4.70
N VAL A 75 -12.88 -6.32 -4.56
CA VAL A 75 -14.25 -5.80 -4.59
C VAL A 75 -14.45 -4.73 -3.52
N LEU A 76 -14.03 -5.01 -2.28
CA LEU A 76 -14.16 -4.10 -1.15
C LEU A 76 -13.37 -2.81 -1.40
N LEU A 77 -12.10 -2.90 -1.80
CA LEU A 77 -11.25 -1.74 -2.06
C LEU A 77 -11.76 -0.93 -3.25
N SER A 78 -12.09 -1.57 -4.37
CA SER A 78 -12.66 -0.88 -5.54
C SER A 78 -13.97 -0.19 -5.19
N PHE A 79 -14.85 -0.84 -4.42
CA PHE A 79 -16.09 -0.23 -3.94
C PHE A 79 -15.82 0.96 -3.01
N LEU A 80 -14.89 0.84 -2.06
CA LEU A 80 -14.52 1.92 -1.14
C LEU A 80 -13.98 3.13 -1.91
N ILE A 81 -13.10 2.92 -2.89
CA ILE A 81 -12.56 4.02 -3.71
C ILE A 81 -13.65 4.61 -4.61
N LEU A 82 -14.55 3.80 -5.19
CA LEU A 82 -15.68 4.33 -5.96
C LEU A 82 -16.64 5.15 -5.07
N ALA A 83 -16.83 4.68 -3.84
CA ALA A 83 -17.62 5.35 -2.81
C ALA A 83 -16.81 6.43 -2.06
N ARG A 84 -15.63 6.83 -2.55
CA ARG A 84 -14.76 7.84 -1.90
C ARG A 84 -15.51 9.13 -1.59
N ASN A 85 -16.35 9.61 -2.52
CA ASN A 85 -17.14 10.81 -2.29
C ASN A 85 -18.19 10.64 -1.18
N TYR A 86 -18.58 9.40 -0.90
CA TYR A 86 -19.47 9.03 0.21
C TYR A 86 -18.72 8.64 1.48
N LEU A 87 -17.45 8.24 1.42
CA LEU A 87 -16.65 7.81 2.57
C LEU A 87 -16.50 8.90 3.64
N ASN A 88 -16.42 10.17 3.26
CA ASN A 88 -16.37 11.27 4.25
C ASN A 88 -17.62 11.31 5.16
N VAL A 89 -18.75 10.79 4.67
CA VAL A 89 -20.00 10.67 5.41
C VAL A 89 -20.17 9.27 6.01
N VAL A 90 -19.88 8.24 5.22
CA VAL A 90 -20.17 6.84 5.53
C VAL A 90 -19.08 6.20 6.38
N ALA A 91 -17.79 6.53 6.22
CA ALA A 91 -16.71 5.93 7.02
C ALA A 91 -16.87 6.21 8.52
N PRO A 92 -17.12 7.45 8.97
CA PRO A 92 -17.37 7.70 10.39
C PRO A 92 -18.58 6.93 10.93
N LEU A 93 -19.63 6.77 10.12
CA LEU A 93 -20.81 6.00 10.48
C LEU A 93 -20.53 4.49 10.57
N LEU A 94 -19.78 3.93 9.60
CA LEU A 94 -19.38 2.53 9.58
C LEU A 94 -18.46 2.20 10.74
N THR A 95 -17.41 3.00 10.97
CA THR A 95 -16.46 2.79 12.07
C THR A 95 -17.16 2.93 13.42
N ALA A 96 -18.08 3.89 13.58
CA ALA A 96 -18.91 4.00 14.77
C ALA A 96 -19.84 2.80 14.94
N GLY A 97 -20.44 2.31 13.85
CA GLY A 97 -21.29 1.12 13.85
C GLY A 97 -20.53 -0.14 14.26
N ILE A 98 -19.35 -0.36 13.69
CA ILE A 98 -18.46 -1.48 14.03
C ILE A 98 -18.03 -1.37 15.50
N GLY A 99 -17.64 -0.17 15.95
CA GLY A 99 -17.29 0.08 17.35
C GLY A 99 -18.46 -0.24 18.29
N ALA A 100 -19.66 0.27 18.01
CA ALA A 100 -20.86 -0.01 18.80
C ALA A 100 -21.22 -1.50 18.83
N TYR A 101 -21.10 -2.19 17.69
CA TYR A 101 -21.31 -3.63 17.60
C TYR A 101 -20.28 -4.43 18.40
N ALA A 102 -19.01 -4.05 18.35
CA ALA A 102 -17.94 -4.67 19.13
C ALA A 102 -18.14 -4.46 20.64
N VAL A 103 -18.57 -3.28 21.07
CA VAL A 103 -18.95 -3.02 22.48
C VAL A 103 -20.13 -3.88 22.90
N TYR A 104 -21.18 -3.96 22.08
CA TYR A 104 -22.37 -4.74 22.39
C TYR A 104 -22.05 -6.24 22.51
N THR A 105 -21.42 -6.82 21.49
CA THR A 105 -21.07 -8.25 21.47
C THR A 105 -20.03 -8.59 22.54
N GLY A 106 -19.01 -7.75 22.72
CA GLY A 106 -18.04 -7.91 23.79
C GLY A 106 -18.69 -7.82 25.17
N GLY A 107 -19.65 -6.92 25.36
CA GLY A 107 -20.38 -6.75 26.61
C GLY A 107 -21.21 -7.97 26.97
N MET A 108 -21.94 -8.53 25.99
CA MET A 108 -22.67 -9.78 26.16
C MET A 108 -21.73 -10.93 26.55
N SER A 109 -20.64 -11.16 25.80
CA SER A 109 -19.66 -12.20 26.12
C SER A 109 -18.96 -11.97 27.46
N PHE A 110 -18.78 -10.72 27.89
CA PHE A 110 -18.22 -10.41 29.20
C PHE A 110 -19.18 -10.77 30.34
N LEU A 111 -20.48 -10.47 30.17
CA LEU A 111 -21.51 -10.83 31.15
C LEU A 111 -21.69 -12.35 31.26
N ASP A 112 -21.50 -13.07 30.16
CA ASP A 112 -21.59 -14.53 30.12
C ASP A 112 -20.31 -15.23 30.66
N GLY A 113 -19.23 -14.49 30.93
CA GLY A 113 -17.97 -15.03 31.46
C GLY A 113 -16.96 -15.53 30.41
N ASP A 114 -17.27 -15.40 29.12
CA ASP A 114 -16.47 -15.90 27.98
C ASP A 114 -15.33 -14.95 27.54
N GLY A 115 -14.81 -14.10 28.43
CA GLY A 115 -13.64 -13.26 28.13
C GLY A 115 -13.88 -12.12 27.12
N GLY A 116 -15.06 -11.51 27.13
CA GLY A 116 -15.43 -10.42 26.21
C GLY A 116 -14.74 -9.05 26.43
N LEU A 117 -13.93 -8.89 27.49
CA LEU A 117 -13.36 -7.60 27.90
C LEU A 117 -12.53 -6.94 26.79
N ILE A 118 -11.68 -7.71 26.08
CA ILE A 118 -10.84 -7.19 25.00
C ILE A 118 -11.69 -6.59 23.87
N ARG A 119 -12.81 -7.24 23.52
CA ARG A 119 -13.73 -6.75 22.48
C ARG A 119 -14.44 -5.47 22.90
N VAL A 120 -14.82 -5.35 24.18
CA VAL A 120 -15.41 -4.12 24.74
C VAL A 120 -14.41 -2.97 24.67
N VAL A 121 -13.18 -3.18 25.15
CA VAL A 121 -12.12 -2.15 25.13
C VAL A 121 -11.84 -1.72 23.70
N PHE A 122 -11.67 -2.68 22.78
CA PHE A 122 -11.47 -2.39 21.36
C PHE A 122 -12.63 -1.59 20.75
N GLY A 123 -13.87 -1.96 21.03
CA GLY A 123 -15.05 -1.23 20.57
C GLY A 123 -15.14 0.20 21.10
N ILE A 124 -14.83 0.41 22.39
CA ILE A 124 -14.80 1.75 23.00
C ILE A 124 -13.69 2.59 22.36
N VAL A 125 -12.49 2.03 22.17
CA VAL A 125 -11.38 2.71 21.50
C VAL A 125 -11.77 3.11 20.08
N LEU A 126 -12.39 2.21 19.31
CA LEU A 126 -12.91 2.52 17.97
C LEU A 126 -13.91 3.68 17.99
N LEU A 127 -14.86 3.69 18.94
CA LEU A 127 -15.83 4.79 19.08
C LEU A 127 -15.15 6.11 19.43
N VAL A 128 -14.23 6.11 20.39
CA VAL A 128 -13.49 7.31 20.82
C VAL A 128 -12.62 7.84 19.69
N VAL A 129 -11.92 6.97 18.95
CA VAL A 129 -11.14 7.34 17.77
C VAL A 129 -12.06 7.93 16.70
N THR A 130 -13.19 7.29 16.41
CA THR A 130 -14.12 7.76 15.38
C THR A 130 -14.71 9.13 15.70
N ILE A 131 -15.10 9.35 16.97
CA ILE A 131 -15.72 10.61 17.40
C ILE A 131 -14.65 11.70 17.58
N GLY A 132 -13.56 11.39 18.27
CA GLY A 132 -12.52 12.36 18.66
C GLY A 132 -11.57 12.72 17.52
N TYR A 133 -11.24 11.77 16.64
CA TYR A 133 -10.31 11.96 15.53
C TYR A 133 -11.02 12.11 14.19
N ARG A 134 -12.34 12.35 14.16
CA ARG A 134 -13.09 12.55 12.91
C ARG A 134 -12.41 13.54 11.97
N GLN A 135 -11.94 14.68 12.48
CA GLN A 135 -11.27 15.69 11.67
C GLN A 135 -9.90 15.25 11.17
N GLN A 136 -9.14 14.47 11.96
CA GLN A 136 -7.84 13.96 11.54
C GLN A 136 -7.98 12.82 10.53
N LEU A 137 -9.03 11.99 10.65
CA LEU A 137 -9.35 10.97 9.66
C LEU A 137 -9.79 11.60 8.33
N VAL A 138 -10.57 12.70 8.37
CA VAL A 138 -10.92 13.46 7.17
C VAL A 138 -9.66 14.07 6.55
N LYS A 139 -8.79 14.70 7.34
CA LYS A 139 -7.51 15.25 6.83
C LYS A 139 -6.56 14.18 6.30
N GLY A 140 -6.49 13.03 6.97
CA GLY A 140 -5.69 11.89 6.53
C GLY A 140 -6.26 11.32 5.24
N ALA A 141 -7.58 11.16 5.14
CA ALA A 141 -8.24 10.82 3.89
C ALA A 141 -7.90 11.86 2.83
N GLU A 142 -8.09 13.17 3.08
CA GLU A 142 -7.70 14.29 2.20
C GLU A 142 -6.24 14.22 1.74
N SER A 143 -5.30 13.74 2.58
CA SER A 143 -3.89 13.56 2.20
C SER A 143 -3.63 12.35 1.29
N PHE A 144 -4.36 11.24 1.47
CA PHE A 144 -4.39 10.14 0.48
C PHE A 144 -5.15 10.52 -0.80
N ILE A 145 -5.91 11.60 -0.70
CA ILE A 145 -6.80 12.19 -1.70
C ILE A 145 -6.14 13.35 -2.44
N ALA A 146 -4.90 13.73 -2.09
CA ALA A 146 -4.14 14.73 -2.82
C ALA A 146 -4.23 14.36 -4.30
N GLU A 147 -4.91 15.23 -5.06
CA GLU A 147 -5.11 15.06 -6.49
C GLU A 147 -3.76 14.65 -7.06
N PRO A 148 -3.69 13.63 -7.93
CA PRO A 148 -2.46 13.44 -8.68
C PRO A 148 -2.22 14.81 -9.29
N MET A 149 -1.19 15.52 -8.81
CA MET A 149 -0.70 16.70 -9.49
C MET A 149 -0.20 16.10 -10.79
N GLN A 150 -1.11 15.99 -11.75
CA GLN A 150 -0.76 16.07 -13.14
C GLN A 150 -0.13 17.44 -13.21
N VAL A 151 1.19 17.44 -12.96
CA VAL A 151 2.12 18.36 -13.57
C VAL A 151 1.98 18.06 -15.06
N LEU A 152 0.84 18.45 -15.63
CA LEU A 152 0.68 18.70 -17.03
C LEU A 152 1.79 19.69 -17.30
N GLY A 153 2.85 19.20 -17.94
CA GLY A 153 3.98 20.00 -18.34
C GLY A 153 3.41 21.29 -18.91
N LYS A 154 3.77 22.41 -18.29
CA LYS A 154 3.70 23.71 -18.95
C LYS A 154 4.72 23.65 -20.09
N GLU A 155 4.49 22.84 -21.10
CA GLU A 155 5.30 22.82 -22.31
C GLU A 155 4.84 23.91 -23.31
N ASP A 156 3.67 24.53 -23.09
CA ASP A 156 3.12 25.54 -24.00
C ASP A 156 3.25 27.01 -23.50
N ILE A 157 4.12 27.32 -22.53
CA ILE A 157 4.43 28.73 -22.16
C ILE A 157 5.87 29.10 -22.52
N LEU A 158 6.44 28.50 -23.57
CA LEU A 158 7.78 28.88 -24.06
C LEU A 158 7.80 29.49 -25.47
N ASP A 159 6.67 29.58 -26.17
CA ASP A 159 6.65 30.13 -27.54
C ASP A 159 5.96 31.50 -27.70
N GLU A 160 5.22 32.02 -26.72
CA GLU A 160 4.59 33.36 -26.86
C GLU A 160 5.49 34.52 -26.37
N ASP A 161 6.41 34.30 -25.43
CA ASP A 161 7.29 35.38 -24.93
C ASP A 161 8.62 35.51 -25.70
N LEU A 162 8.99 34.53 -26.54
CA LEU A 162 10.19 34.63 -27.38
C LEU A 162 9.96 35.41 -28.69
N GLU A 163 8.72 35.58 -29.15
CA GLU A 163 8.45 36.47 -30.29
C GLU A 163 8.33 37.96 -29.90
N GLU A 164 7.92 38.29 -28.66
CA GLU A 164 7.88 39.70 -28.22
C GLU A 164 9.27 40.26 -27.82
N GLY A 165 10.23 39.41 -27.45
CA GLY A 165 11.59 39.83 -27.10
C GLY A 165 12.53 40.11 -28.28
N VAL A 166 12.26 39.56 -29.46
CA VAL A 166 13.14 39.69 -30.63
C VAL A 166 12.88 40.97 -31.43
N GLU A 167 11.67 41.54 -31.40
CA GLU A 167 11.42 42.85 -32.00
C GLU A 167 11.95 44.02 -31.14
N LYS A 168 12.04 43.87 -29.81
CA LYS A 168 12.50 44.96 -28.95
C LYS A 168 14.02 45.12 -28.91
N ASN A 169 14.78 44.03 -29.06
CA ASN A 169 16.25 44.09 -29.07
C ASN A 169 16.87 44.53 -30.41
N ARG A 170 16.08 44.73 -31.48
CA ARG A 170 16.59 45.25 -32.76
C ARG A 170 16.62 46.78 -32.84
N ALA A 171 16.02 47.48 -31.89
CA ALA A 171 15.94 48.94 -31.88
C ALA A 171 17.04 49.65 -31.04
N GLU A 172 17.79 48.93 -30.20
CA GLU A 172 18.71 49.56 -29.23
C GLU A 172 20.19 49.12 -29.38
N ALA A 173 20.58 48.61 -30.55
CA ALA A 173 21.99 48.43 -30.88
C ALA A 173 22.61 49.73 -31.39
N THR A 174 22.64 50.78 -30.57
CA THR A 174 23.56 51.92 -30.77
C THR A 174 23.79 52.65 -29.44
N GLY A 175 24.98 52.50 -28.87
CA GLY A 175 25.52 53.49 -27.93
C GLY A 175 26.02 52.94 -26.60
N GLU A 176 27.35 52.98 -26.48
CA GLU A 176 28.12 53.26 -25.28
C GLU A 176 28.33 52.19 -24.19
N SER A 177 29.60 51.85 -24.08
CA SER A 177 30.28 51.25 -22.93
C SER A 177 29.89 51.89 -21.60
N GLN A 178 29.62 51.06 -20.60
CA GLN A 178 29.85 51.45 -19.22
C GLN A 178 30.36 50.26 -18.42
N GLU A 179 31.61 50.40 -17.96
CA GLU A 179 32.19 49.65 -16.84
C GLU A 179 31.31 49.81 -15.60
N ILE A 180 30.95 48.70 -14.95
CA ILE A 180 30.62 48.70 -13.52
C ILE A 180 31.31 47.48 -12.88
N GLU A 181 32.30 47.81 -12.07
CA GLU A 181 32.98 47.01 -11.05
C GLU A 181 32.11 46.88 -9.79
N GLU A 182 32.43 45.87 -8.97
CA GLU A 182 32.09 45.69 -7.55
C GLU A 182 30.63 45.37 -7.18
N ALA A 183 30.33 44.13 -6.78
CA ALA A 183 30.53 43.53 -5.45
C ALA A 183 29.39 43.86 -4.48
N GLU A 184 28.51 42.89 -4.22
CA GLU A 184 27.82 42.80 -2.94
C GLU A 184 27.48 41.35 -2.60
N ASP A 185 28.03 40.92 -1.46
CA ASP A 185 27.67 39.75 -0.67
C ASP A 185 26.15 39.61 -0.60
N THR A 186 25.61 38.53 -1.18
CA THR A 186 24.30 38.04 -0.76
C THR A 186 24.57 36.88 0.18
N GLU A 187 24.56 37.21 1.48
CA GLU A 187 24.58 36.27 2.59
C GLU A 187 23.59 35.13 2.33
N GLY A 188 24.10 33.91 2.51
CA GLY A 188 23.35 32.68 2.38
C GLY A 188 22.13 32.70 3.29
N ALA A 189 20.97 32.84 2.68
CA ALA A 189 19.74 32.36 3.26
C ALA A 189 19.88 30.84 3.35
N ASP A 190 20.09 30.34 4.57
CA ASP A 190 19.82 28.97 4.97
C ASP A 190 18.41 28.63 4.49
N THR A 191 18.34 28.10 3.27
CA THR A 191 17.13 27.51 2.75
C THR A 191 17.04 26.23 3.55
N GLU A 192 16.19 26.25 4.59
CA GLU A 192 15.77 25.04 5.28
C GLU A 192 15.36 24.07 4.18
N GLU A 193 16.25 23.10 3.89
CA GLU A 193 15.97 22.00 2.98
C GLU A 193 14.75 21.32 3.56
N GLU A 194 13.57 21.69 3.04
CA GLU A 194 12.34 20.97 3.34
C GLU A 194 12.69 19.50 3.09
N PRO A 195 12.50 18.63 4.10
CA PRO A 195 12.88 17.24 3.97
C PRO A 195 12.17 16.71 2.75
N ASP A 196 12.93 16.39 1.71
CA ASP A 196 12.50 15.94 0.39
C ASP A 196 11.51 14.78 0.58
N SER A 197 10.25 15.17 0.73
CA SER A 197 9.24 14.39 1.45
C SER A 197 8.61 13.46 0.45
N GLY A 198 9.27 12.31 0.33
CA GLY A 198 8.72 11.14 -0.32
C GLY A 198 9.06 11.14 -1.79
N ALA A 199 9.90 10.18 -2.16
CA ALA A 199 10.15 9.75 -3.52
C ALA A 199 8.87 9.23 -4.19
N MET A 200 7.89 10.10 -4.40
CA MET A 200 6.83 9.91 -5.36
C MET A 200 7.49 10.15 -6.71
N TYR A 201 7.95 9.06 -7.32
CA TYR A 201 8.39 9.06 -8.71
C TYR A 201 7.27 9.65 -9.56
N VAL A 202 7.42 10.91 -9.97
CA VAL A 202 6.59 11.52 -10.99
C VAL A 202 6.96 10.81 -12.28
N TYR A 203 6.13 9.86 -12.69
CA TYR A 203 6.26 9.30 -14.02
C TYR A 203 6.01 10.43 -15.00
N GLU A 204 7.04 10.81 -15.76
CA GLU A 204 6.82 11.44 -17.04
C GLU A 204 5.98 10.45 -17.86
N ILE A 205 4.73 10.84 -18.15
CA ILE A 205 3.75 9.99 -18.85
C ILE A 205 4.31 9.47 -20.18
N ASP A 206 5.34 10.15 -20.72
CA ASP A 206 6.01 9.84 -21.96
C ASP A 206 7.25 8.94 -21.86
N ASP A 207 7.67 8.45 -20.68
CA ASP A 207 8.73 7.43 -20.62
C ASP A 207 8.15 6.00 -20.70
N PRO A 208 8.19 5.34 -21.88
CA PRO A 208 7.69 3.98 -22.04
C PRO A 208 8.49 2.95 -21.22
N LYS A 209 9.68 3.30 -20.73
CA LYS A 209 10.54 2.35 -20.00
C LYS A 209 9.94 1.96 -18.65
N GLY A 210 9.27 2.88 -17.96
CA GLY A 210 8.70 2.64 -16.63
C GLY A 210 7.70 1.47 -16.62
N PRO A 211 6.63 1.52 -17.43
CA PRO A 211 5.67 0.43 -17.54
C PRO A 211 6.30 -0.87 -18.04
N VAL A 212 7.22 -0.81 -19.00
CA VAL A 212 7.90 -2.00 -19.55
C VAL A 212 8.74 -2.69 -18.48
N VAL A 213 9.55 -1.96 -17.72
CA VAL A 213 10.39 -2.55 -16.66
C VAL A 213 9.55 -3.12 -15.55
N THR A 214 8.49 -2.43 -15.13
CA THR A 214 7.55 -2.93 -14.12
C THR A 214 6.89 -4.24 -14.59
N GLY A 215 6.44 -4.28 -15.84
CA GLY A 215 5.89 -5.50 -16.45
C GLY A 215 6.89 -6.65 -16.44
N VAL A 216 8.13 -6.40 -16.85
CA VAL A 216 9.21 -7.42 -16.84
C VAL A 216 9.51 -7.90 -15.42
N LEU A 217 9.59 -6.99 -14.44
CA LEU A 217 9.80 -7.34 -13.03
C LEU A 217 8.64 -8.18 -12.48
N CYS A 218 7.39 -7.88 -12.84
CA CYS A 218 6.22 -8.69 -12.44
C CYS A 218 6.28 -10.10 -13.04
N VAL A 219 6.62 -10.24 -14.33
CA VAL A 219 6.78 -11.57 -14.96
C VAL A 219 7.93 -12.33 -14.30
N ALA A 220 9.07 -11.67 -14.07
CA ALA A 220 10.20 -12.27 -13.39
C ALA A 220 9.83 -12.71 -11.97
N TYR A 221 9.10 -11.89 -11.21
CA TYR A 221 8.60 -12.23 -9.89
C TYR A 221 7.74 -13.49 -9.92
N MET A 222 6.77 -13.58 -10.83
CA MET A 222 5.93 -14.78 -10.96
C MET A 222 6.77 -16.03 -11.23
N LEU A 223 7.75 -15.94 -12.14
CA LEU A 223 8.66 -17.06 -12.44
C LEU A 223 9.50 -17.46 -11.22
N VAL A 224 10.01 -16.48 -10.47
CA VAL A 224 10.79 -16.71 -9.24
C VAL A 224 9.91 -17.32 -8.15
N THR A 225 8.67 -16.85 -7.96
CA THR A 225 7.71 -17.44 -7.03
C THR A 225 7.47 -18.91 -7.34
N PHE A 226 7.30 -19.30 -8.61
CA PHE A 226 7.18 -20.70 -9.00
C PHE A 226 8.47 -21.49 -8.80
N ALA A 227 9.64 -20.85 -8.92
CA ALA A 227 10.93 -21.52 -8.80
C ALA A 227 11.36 -21.75 -7.34
N ILE A 228 11.09 -20.81 -6.43
CA ILE A 228 11.66 -20.81 -5.08
C ILE A 228 10.67 -20.55 -3.94
N GLY A 229 9.38 -20.40 -4.25
CA GLY A 229 8.35 -20.05 -3.29
C GLY A 229 8.18 -18.54 -3.11
N MET A 230 6.99 -18.13 -2.68
CA MET A 230 6.61 -16.72 -2.49
C MET A 230 7.37 -16.07 -1.32
N LEU A 231 7.70 -16.85 -0.29
CA LEU A 231 8.40 -16.38 0.91
C LEU A 231 9.73 -15.68 0.58
N TYR A 232 10.51 -16.25 -0.35
CA TYR A 232 11.81 -15.70 -0.74
C TYR A 232 11.74 -14.86 -2.02
N ALA A 233 10.77 -15.12 -2.89
CA ALA A 233 10.59 -14.31 -4.10
C ALA A 233 10.23 -12.84 -3.78
N THR A 234 9.44 -12.60 -2.73
CA THR A 234 8.98 -11.25 -2.35
C THR A 234 10.12 -10.29 -2.01
N PRO A 235 11.02 -10.59 -1.05
CA PRO A 235 12.14 -9.69 -0.74
C PRO A 235 13.10 -9.54 -1.92
N LEU A 236 13.31 -10.57 -2.75
CA LEU A 236 14.14 -10.46 -3.96
C LEU A 236 13.55 -9.49 -4.99
N PHE A 237 12.24 -9.53 -5.19
CA PHE A 237 11.53 -8.58 -6.03
C PHE A 237 11.66 -7.15 -5.51
N VAL A 238 11.50 -6.95 -4.19
CA VAL A 238 11.66 -5.64 -3.56
C VAL A 238 13.07 -5.09 -3.75
N ILE A 239 14.10 -5.93 -3.59
CA ILE A 239 15.50 -5.55 -3.86
C ILE A 239 15.69 -5.15 -5.33
N ALA A 240 15.21 -5.98 -6.27
CA ALA A 240 15.35 -5.73 -7.70
C ALA A 240 14.66 -4.42 -8.11
N TRP A 241 13.46 -4.18 -7.59
CA TRP A 241 12.72 -2.94 -7.80
C TRP A 241 13.44 -1.75 -7.18
N ALA A 242 13.91 -1.84 -5.93
CA ALA A 242 14.62 -0.77 -5.24
C ALA A 242 15.92 -0.38 -5.95
N LEU A 243 16.65 -1.36 -6.51
CA LEU A 243 17.84 -1.11 -7.34
C LEU A 243 17.48 -0.41 -8.65
N TRP A 244 16.37 -0.79 -9.29
CA TRP A 244 15.91 -0.15 -10.52
C TRP A 244 15.55 1.32 -10.29
N VAL A 245 14.80 1.63 -9.23
CA VAL A 245 14.49 3.00 -8.83
C VAL A 245 15.65 3.70 -8.09
N LYS A 246 16.87 3.15 -8.13
CA LYS A 246 18.06 3.74 -7.48
C LYS A 246 17.81 4.23 -6.04
N MET A 247 16.99 3.51 -5.29
CA MET A 247 16.59 3.90 -3.93
C MET A 247 17.82 3.86 -3.02
N GLU A 248 17.89 4.83 -2.11
CA GLU A 248 18.94 4.86 -1.09
C GLU A 248 18.97 3.54 -0.32
N PHE A 249 20.18 3.01 -0.12
CA PHE A 249 20.39 1.72 0.53
C PHE A 249 19.63 1.52 1.86
N PRO A 250 19.62 2.47 2.82
CA PRO A 250 18.87 2.28 4.07
C PRO A 250 17.36 2.15 3.84
N LYS A 251 16.78 2.92 2.91
CA LYS A 251 15.36 2.84 2.54
C LYS A 251 15.05 1.52 1.85
N ALA A 252 15.91 1.09 0.92
CA ALA A 252 15.78 -0.19 0.23
C ALA A 252 15.87 -1.39 1.20
N ALA A 253 16.80 -1.34 2.16
CA ALA A 253 16.95 -2.38 3.18
C ALA A 253 15.73 -2.44 4.11
N ALA A 254 15.22 -1.28 4.56
CA ALA A 254 14.01 -1.23 5.38
C ALA A 254 12.79 -1.79 4.63
N LEU A 255 12.60 -1.39 3.36
CA LEU A 255 11.50 -1.88 2.53
C LEU A 255 11.59 -3.38 2.28
N THR A 256 12.80 -3.90 2.04
CA THR A 256 13.05 -5.34 1.89
C THR A 256 12.72 -6.10 3.18
N GLY A 257 13.10 -5.56 4.35
CA GLY A 257 12.76 -6.11 5.65
C GLY A 257 11.24 -6.18 5.89
N VAL A 258 10.52 -5.12 5.52
CA VAL A 258 9.04 -5.09 5.59
C VAL A 258 8.43 -6.12 4.62
N GLY A 259 8.94 -6.23 3.40
CA GLY A 259 8.51 -7.25 2.43
C GLY A 259 8.72 -8.67 2.95
N MET A 260 9.88 -8.94 3.55
CA MET A 260 10.18 -10.22 4.20
C MET A 260 9.22 -10.51 5.35
N LEU A 261 9.02 -9.55 6.26
CA LEU A 261 8.09 -9.69 7.38
C LEU A 261 6.66 -9.98 6.90
N CYS A 262 6.20 -9.26 5.88
CA CYS A 262 4.88 -9.47 5.29
C CYS A 262 4.77 -10.91 4.74
N SER A 263 5.74 -11.33 3.91
CA SER A 263 5.74 -12.70 3.36
C SER A 263 5.80 -13.80 4.43
N TYR A 264 6.51 -13.55 5.53
CA TYR A 264 6.55 -14.46 6.68
C TYR A 264 5.20 -14.54 7.40
N LEU A 265 4.50 -13.42 7.57
CA LEU A 265 3.15 -13.42 8.14
C LEU A 265 2.17 -14.19 7.25
N PHE A 266 2.30 -14.10 5.92
CA PHE A 266 1.51 -14.94 5.02
C PHE A 266 1.81 -16.43 5.19
N TYR A 267 3.07 -16.79 5.38
CA TYR A 267 3.50 -18.17 5.62
C TYR A 267 2.92 -18.72 6.93
N ASP A 268 2.94 -17.91 7.99
CA ASP A 268 2.48 -18.30 9.33
C ASP A 268 0.94 -18.32 9.44
N LEU A 269 0.26 -17.33 8.85
CA LEU A 269 -1.19 -17.12 9.02
C LEU A 269 -2.05 -17.81 7.97
N ILE A 270 -1.55 -17.95 6.74
CA ILE A 270 -2.35 -18.51 5.64
C ILE A 270 -1.99 -19.97 5.42
N GLN A 271 -0.84 -20.24 4.81
CA GLN A 271 -0.41 -21.60 4.44
C GLN A 271 1.11 -21.69 4.37
N SER A 272 1.69 -22.76 4.93
CA SER A 272 3.13 -23.04 4.87
C SER A 272 3.62 -23.31 3.45
N ASP A 273 2.75 -23.84 2.59
CA ASP A 273 3.06 -24.27 1.22
C ASP A 273 3.55 -23.12 0.33
N ILE A 274 3.33 -21.86 0.74
CA ILE A 274 3.85 -20.70 0.02
C ILE A 274 5.39 -20.61 0.03
N ALA A 275 6.06 -21.34 0.92
CA ALA A 275 7.52 -21.42 0.97
C ALA A 275 8.10 -22.40 -0.06
N GLU A 276 7.29 -23.31 -0.61
CA GLU A 276 7.75 -24.32 -1.56
C GLU A 276 7.77 -23.78 -3.00
N GLY A 277 8.91 -23.92 -3.67
CA GLY A 277 9.04 -23.66 -5.09
C GLY A 277 8.43 -24.80 -5.92
N TRP A 278 7.24 -24.58 -6.49
CA TRP A 278 6.51 -25.61 -7.25
C TRP A 278 7.31 -26.26 -8.40
N LEU A 279 8.18 -25.51 -9.10
CA LEU A 279 8.97 -26.03 -10.21
C LEU A 279 10.20 -26.84 -9.78
N THR A 280 10.76 -26.53 -8.61
CA THR A 280 12.05 -27.09 -8.18
C THR A 280 11.90 -28.06 -7.01
N GLY A 281 10.76 -28.04 -6.32
CA GLY A 281 10.58 -28.67 -5.01
C GLY A 281 11.49 -28.08 -3.94
N TRP A 282 12.01 -26.86 -4.15
CA TRP A 282 12.90 -26.23 -3.19
C TRP A 282 12.08 -25.73 -2.00
N GLU A 283 12.37 -26.31 -0.84
CA GLU A 283 11.77 -25.95 0.44
C GLU A 283 12.88 -25.40 1.36
N PRO A 284 13.22 -24.11 1.23
CA PRO A 284 14.18 -23.46 2.12
C PRO A 284 13.70 -23.52 3.58
N ALA A 285 14.62 -23.80 4.49
CA ALA A 285 14.31 -23.86 5.92
C ALA A 285 13.72 -22.51 6.36
N PRO A 286 12.54 -22.50 7.03
CA PRO A 286 11.88 -21.27 7.39
C PRO A 286 12.74 -20.45 8.38
N PRO A 287 12.53 -19.12 8.45
CA PRO A 287 13.40 -18.24 9.21
C PRO A 287 13.53 -18.64 10.69
N ASP A 288 12.48 -19.14 11.31
CA ASP A 288 12.48 -19.65 12.68
C ASP A 288 13.44 -20.83 12.87
N VAL A 289 13.52 -21.76 11.91
CA VAL A 289 14.49 -22.86 11.90
C VAL A 289 15.90 -22.33 11.71
N LEU A 290 16.10 -21.36 10.81
CA LEU A 290 17.41 -20.71 10.63
C LEU A 290 17.82 -19.95 11.90
N TYR A 291 16.91 -19.22 12.54
CA TYR A 291 17.15 -18.56 13.82
C TYR A 291 17.43 -19.57 14.92
N ALA A 292 16.69 -20.67 14.98
CA ALA A 292 16.93 -21.76 15.92
C ALA A 292 18.25 -22.51 15.65
N MET A 293 18.76 -22.49 14.41
CA MET A 293 20.04 -23.11 14.06
C MET A 293 21.22 -22.18 14.36
N TYR A 294 21.12 -20.89 14.04
CA TYR A 294 22.23 -19.95 14.13
C TYR A 294 22.25 -19.11 15.41
N ILE A 295 21.09 -18.66 15.90
CA ILE A 295 20.99 -17.81 17.08
C ILE A 295 20.93 -18.63 18.37
N ASN A 296 20.23 -19.76 18.36
CA ASN A 296 20.06 -20.63 19.54
C ASN A 296 21.39 -21.04 20.20
N PRO A 297 22.46 -21.48 19.50
CA PRO A 297 23.72 -21.83 20.17
C PRO A 297 24.45 -20.62 20.79
N LEU A 298 24.22 -19.41 20.30
CA LEU A 298 24.80 -18.18 20.85
C LEU A 298 23.96 -17.57 21.99
N VAL A 299 22.63 -17.69 21.89
CA VAL A 299 21.68 -17.06 22.82
C VAL A 299 21.25 -18.01 23.93
N GLN A 300 21.21 -19.32 23.72
CA GLN A 300 20.92 -20.31 24.78
C GLN A 300 21.81 -20.17 26.01
N PRO A 301 23.15 -20.04 25.88
CA PRO A 301 23.99 -19.90 27.06
C PRO A 301 23.61 -18.64 27.86
N ILE A 302 23.29 -17.54 27.18
CA ILE A 302 22.91 -16.27 27.78
C ILE A 302 21.54 -16.37 28.45
N LEU A 303 20.55 -16.96 27.79
CA LEU A 303 19.22 -17.19 28.37
C LEU A 303 19.30 -18.14 29.57
N GLN A 304 20.10 -19.21 29.51
CA GLN A 304 20.35 -20.10 30.64
C GLN A 304 21.04 -19.39 31.81
N LEU A 305 21.96 -18.45 31.53
CA LEU A 305 22.56 -17.58 32.53
C LEU A 305 21.51 -16.65 33.16
N ILE A 306 20.64 -16.02 32.36
CA ILE A 306 19.57 -15.16 32.86
C ILE A 306 18.59 -15.97 33.72
N ASP A 307 18.17 -17.15 33.28
CA ASP A 307 17.28 -18.02 34.05
C ASP A 307 17.90 -18.42 35.39
N ARG A 308 19.16 -18.88 35.37
CA ARG A 308 19.87 -19.37 36.55
C ARG A 308 20.18 -18.26 37.55
N TYR A 309 20.56 -17.07 37.10
CA TYR A 309 21.10 -16.01 37.96
C TYR A 309 20.13 -14.86 38.22
N ILE A 310 19.07 -14.69 37.42
CA ILE A 310 18.12 -13.59 37.58
C ILE A 310 16.73 -14.13 37.92
N ILE A 311 16.18 -15.04 37.11
CA ILE A 311 14.77 -15.44 37.26
C ILE A 311 14.56 -16.37 38.46
N PHE A 312 15.38 -17.41 38.61
CA PHE A 312 15.27 -18.35 39.74
C PHE A 312 15.40 -17.68 41.12
N PRO A 313 16.39 -16.80 41.37
CA PRO A 313 16.51 -16.11 42.66
C PRO A 313 15.33 -15.18 42.96
N ILE A 314 14.78 -14.52 41.94
CA ILE A 314 13.60 -13.65 42.11
C ILE A 314 12.37 -14.48 42.45
N LEU A 315 12.16 -15.62 41.80
CA LEU A 315 11.04 -16.52 42.10
C LEU A 315 11.17 -17.15 43.50
N ASP A 316 12.39 -17.52 43.92
CA ASP A 316 12.65 -18.04 45.28
C ASP A 316 12.43 -16.95 46.35
N LEU A 317 12.80 -15.71 46.05
CA LEU A 317 12.51 -14.55 46.90
C LEU A 317 11.00 -14.26 47.00
N ILE A 318 10.25 -14.40 45.91
CA ILE A 318 8.79 -14.20 45.92
C ILE A 318 8.09 -15.35 46.65
N GLY A 319 8.53 -16.60 46.44
CA GLY A 319 7.99 -17.79 47.09
C GLY A 319 8.21 -17.82 48.61
N THR A 320 9.28 -17.19 49.10
CA THR A 320 9.54 -17.06 50.54
C THR A 320 8.73 -15.95 51.22
N VAL A 321 8.24 -14.95 50.46
CA VAL A 321 7.48 -13.81 50.99
C VAL A 321 5.97 -14.06 51.03
N VAL A 322 5.45 -14.97 50.20
CA VAL A 322 4.04 -15.36 50.22
C VAL A 322 3.89 -16.75 50.85
N PRO A 323 3.72 -16.88 52.17
CA PRO A 323 3.28 -18.14 52.75
C PRO A 323 1.88 -18.41 52.19
N LEU A 324 1.78 -19.36 51.26
CA LEU A 324 0.52 -19.92 50.82
C LEU A 324 -0.16 -20.51 52.06
N GLY A 325 -1.02 -19.70 52.68
CA GLY A 325 -1.93 -20.14 53.72
C GLY A 325 -2.73 -21.29 53.14
N VAL A 326 -2.44 -22.48 53.62
CA VAL A 326 -3.17 -23.71 53.32
C VAL A 326 -4.64 -23.42 53.59
N ILE A 327 -5.44 -23.28 52.52
CA ILE A 327 -6.89 -23.22 52.66
C ILE A 327 -7.32 -24.65 53.00
N PRO A 328 -7.82 -24.91 54.23
CA PRO A 328 -8.33 -26.23 54.55
C PRO A 328 -9.59 -26.49 53.69
N LEU A 329 -9.57 -27.63 53.00
CA LEU A 329 -10.71 -28.20 52.27
C LEU A 329 -11.86 -28.55 53.21
#